data_AF-A0A7V5YGE2-F1
#
_entry.id   AF-A0A7V5YGE2-F1
#
_cell.length_a   1.000
_cell.length_b   1.000
_cell.length_c   1.000
_cell.angle_alpha   90.00
_cell.angle_beta   90.00
_cell.angle_gamma   90.00
#
_symmetry.space_group_name_H-M   'P 1'
#
loop_
_entity.id
_entity.type
_entity.pdbx_description
1 polymer ?
#
loop_
_entity_poly.entity_id
_entity_poly.type
_entity_poly.pdbx_seq_one_letter_code
_entity_poly.pdbx_strand_id
1 'polypeptide(L)'
;MKRIISLIMILGLVVIGVATYAQSNLDAFPVGTTQMVYQITTEKMDTPQSLGFTIVSRGNDDYTVSMNIEATGTADQLRGFGFLFTGAQMSYAGGENVSYSPLQALMEQRSHLQAGNDYILPGGGSFEDITSLEIAGVQCLQGQFIDPSNADTRTTMAFSISDPVYMFPLVHVEELRDGQWVTTLKMELTTYSFTPPER
;
A
#
# COMPACT_ATOMS: atom_id res chain seq x y z
N MET A 1 10.84 9.07 49.58
CA MET A 1 9.96 7.93 49.23
C MET A 1 8.70 8.45 48.56
N LYS A 2 8.56 8.18 47.26
CA LYS A 2 7.32 7.90 46.50
C LYS A 2 7.76 7.78 45.04
N ARG A 3 7.95 6.52 44.63
CA ARG A 3 8.32 6.11 43.28
C ARG A 3 7.13 6.45 42.38
N ILE A 4 7.27 7.42 41.48
CA ILE A 4 6.36 7.55 40.34
C ILE A 4 6.84 6.51 39.34
N ILE A 5 6.13 5.39 39.36
CA ILE A 5 6.31 4.23 38.51
C ILE A 5 5.69 4.56 37.15
N SER A 6 6.53 4.48 36.13
CA SER A 6 6.23 4.04 34.77
C SER A 6 5.06 4.69 34.03
N LEU A 7 5.40 5.65 33.16
CA LEU A 7 4.68 5.84 31.89
C LEU A 7 5.70 5.95 30.74
N ILE A 8 6.49 4.89 30.57
CA ILE A 8 7.20 4.61 29.32
C ILE A 8 6.46 3.42 28.73
N MET A 9 5.39 3.70 27.98
CA MET A 9 4.72 2.71 27.13
C MET A 9 5.24 2.96 25.71
N ILE A 10 6.42 2.38 25.44
CA ILE A 10 6.80 1.63 24.22
C ILE A 10 6.04 2.14 22.98
N LEU A 11 6.57 3.08 22.18
CA LEU A 11 7.68 2.91 21.22
C LEU A 11 7.79 1.47 20.68
N GLY A 12 6.73 1.01 20.01
CA GLY A 12 6.68 -0.29 19.34
C GLY A 12 5.77 -0.29 18.10
N LEU A 13 5.49 0.89 17.56
CA LEU A 13 4.92 1.03 16.22
C LEU A 13 6.11 1.10 15.26
N VAL A 14 6.72 -0.07 15.01
CA VAL A 14 7.28 -0.31 13.67
C VAL A 14 6.06 -0.37 12.76
N VAL A 15 5.49 0.81 12.50
CA VAL A 15 4.65 1.00 11.32
C VAL A 15 5.63 0.68 10.21
N ILE A 16 5.51 -0.51 9.63
CA ILE A 16 5.90 -0.66 8.23
C ILE A 16 5.03 0.38 7.55
N GLY A 17 5.61 1.57 7.41
CA GLY A 17 5.03 2.67 6.68
C GLY A 17 4.81 2.10 5.31
N VAL A 18 3.57 1.70 5.03
CA VAL A 18 3.06 1.61 3.66
C VAL A 18 2.96 3.07 3.18
N ALA A 19 4.10 3.78 3.22
CA ALA A 19 4.31 5.02 2.54
C ALA A 19 3.99 4.68 1.09
N THR A 20 2.93 5.30 0.60
CA THR A 20 2.25 4.99 -0.64
C THR A 20 3.21 5.15 -1.80
N TYR A 21 3.92 4.08 -2.15
CA TYR A 21 4.66 4.01 -3.38
C TYR A 21 3.68 4.03 -4.55
N ALA A 22 3.96 4.90 -5.52
CA ALA A 22 3.29 4.82 -6.80
C ALA A 22 3.79 3.55 -7.50
N GLN A 23 2.94 2.53 -7.65
CA GLN A 23 3.29 1.29 -8.35
C GLN A 23 3.56 1.55 -9.84
N SER A 24 2.83 2.51 -10.41
CA SER A 24 3.01 2.94 -11.80
C SER A 24 3.44 4.40 -11.84
N ASN A 25 4.44 4.69 -12.67
CA ASN A 25 4.75 6.05 -13.08
C ASN A 25 3.57 6.62 -13.88
N LEU A 26 3.43 7.96 -13.88
CA LEU A 26 2.32 8.62 -14.58
C LEU A 26 2.36 8.41 -16.10
N ASP A 27 3.55 8.20 -16.68
CA ASP A 27 3.77 7.93 -18.11
C ASP A 27 3.26 6.56 -18.57
N ALA A 28 3.01 5.63 -17.64
CA ALA A 28 2.39 4.35 -17.94
C ALA A 28 0.87 4.46 -18.18
N PHE A 29 0.23 5.56 -17.76
CA PHE A 29 -1.22 5.74 -17.90
C PHE A 29 -1.58 6.20 -19.32
N PRO A 30 -2.50 5.49 -20.00
CA PRO A 30 -2.94 5.89 -21.34
C PRO A 30 -3.65 7.25 -21.31
N VAL A 31 -3.59 7.98 -22.44
CA VAL A 31 -4.36 9.21 -22.63
C VAL A 31 -5.84 8.93 -22.38
N GLY A 32 -6.46 9.71 -21.50
CA GLY A 32 -7.81 9.49 -20.99
C GLY A 32 -7.88 9.68 -19.47
N THR A 33 -8.94 9.14 -18.86
CA THR A 33 -9.20 9.21 -17.42
C THR A 33 -9.19 7.82 -16.80
N THR A 34 -8.30 7.59 -15.85
CA THR A 34 -8.28 6.38 -15.02
C THR A 34 -8.80 6.70 -13.63
N GLN A 35 -9.77 5.93 -13.14
CA GLN A 35 -10.29 6.05 -11.78
C GLN A 35 -10.00 4.76 -11.02
N MET A 36 -9.52 4.92 -9.79
CA MET A 36 -9.19 3.84 -8.87
C MET A 36 -9.80 4.15 -7.50
N VAL A 37 -10.48 3.19 -6.89
CA VAL A 37 -11.01 3.33 -5.53
C VAL A 37 -10.52 2.19 -4.67
N TYR A 38 -9.90 2.53 -3.55
CA TYR A 38 -9.38 1.60 -2.57
C TYR A 38 -10.24 1.62 -1.32
N GLN A 39 -10.43 0.44 -0.74
CA GLN A 39 -11.01 0.29 0.58
C GLN A 39 -9.89 0.01 1.58
N ILE A 40 -9.82 0.79 2.65
CA ILE A 40 -8.79 0.70 3.68
C ILE A 40 -9.44 0.25 4.99
N THR A 41 -9.00 -0.88 5.52
CA THR A 41 -9.38 -1.39 6.83
C THR A 41 -8.15 -1.37 7.72
N THR A 42 -8.31 -0.97 8.97
CA THR A 42 -7.24 -1.03 9.97
C THR A 42 -7.84 -1.54 11.28
N GLU A 43 -7.02 -2.11 12.15
CA GLU A 43 -7.45 -2.54 13.49
C GLU A 43 -8.13 -1.42 14.30
N LYS A 44 -7.72 -0.16 14.07
CA LYS A 44 -8.21 0.98 14.85
C LYS A 44 -9.51 1.59 14.30
N MET A 45 -10.00 1.15 13.15
CA MET A 45 -11.19 1.70 12.50
C MET A 45 -12.31 0.66 12.50
N ASP A 46 -13.49 1.04 13.00
CA ASP A 46 -14.64 0.12 13.04
C ASP A 46 -15.29 -0.08 11.68
N THR A 47 -15.09 0.88 10.77
CA THR A 47 -15.60 0.82 9.40
C THR A 47 -14.44 0.92 8.42
N PRO A 48 -14.56 0.34 7.22
CA PRO A 48 -13.59 0.58 6.16
C PRO A 48 -13.68 2.03 5.65
N GLN A 49 -12.53 2.60 5.32
CA GLN A 49 -12.35 3.95 4.78
C GLN A 49 -12.14 3.89 3.26
N SER A 50 -12.39 4.99 2.56
CA SER A 50 -12.26 5.04 1.10
C SER A 50 -11.13 5.97 0.67
N LEU A 51 -10.36 5.54 -0.32
CA LEU A 51 -9.32 6.32 -0.96
C LEU A 51 -9.52 6.25 -2.48
N GLY A 52 -9.90 7.37 -3.09
CA GLY A 52 -10.06 7.52 -4.53
C GLY A 52 -8.85 8.20 -5.17
N PHE A 53 -8.42 7.68 -6.32
CA PHE A 53 -7.51 8.34 -7.25
C PHE A 53 -8.16 8.52 -8.60
N THR A 54 -8.02 9.71 -9.16
CA THR A 54 -8.35 9.99 -10.56
C THR A 54 -7.11 10.54 -11.24
N ILE A 55 -6.67 9.87 -12.31
CA ILE A 55 -5.57 10.30 -13.15
C ILE A 55 -6.13 10.66 -14.51
N VAL A 56 -5.92 11.90 -14.93
CA VAL A 56 -6.24 12.38 -16.27
C VAL A 56 -4.93 12.63 -17.01
N SER A 57 -4.66 11.81 -18.03
CA SER A 57 -3.54 12.02 -18.96
C SER A 57 -4.08 12.73 -20.20
N ARG A 58 -3.58 13.95 -20.48
CA ARG A 58 -4.01 14.75 -21.65
C ARG A 58 -3.09 14.58 -22.86
N GLY A 59 -2.06 13.73 -22.74
CA GLY A 59 -0.95 13.69 -23.69
C GLY A 59 0.03 14.84 -23.49
N ASN A 60 1.16 14.82 -24.22
CA ASN A 60 2.23 15.82 -24.14
C ASN A 60 2.79 16.01 -22.71
N ASP A 61 2.89 14.92 -21.95
CA ASP A 61 3.36 14.90 -20.57
C ASP A 61 2.55 15.77 -19.58
N ASP A 62 1.30 16.11 -19.92
CA ASP A 62 0.38 16.81 -19.02
C ASP A 62 -0.56 15.83 -18.29
N TYR A 63 -0.50 15.86 -16.96
CA TYR A 63 -1.25 14.98 -16.08
C TYR A 63 -1.97 15.78 -15.00
N THR A 64 -3.21 15.37 -14.68
CA THR A 64 -3.87 15.78 -13.45
C THR A 64 -4.11 14.57 -12.58
N VAL A 65 -3.58 14.61 -11.37
CA VAL A 65 -3.81 13.61 -10.33
C VAL A 65 -4.71 14.24 -9.28
N SER A 66 -5.85 13.60 -9.01
CA SER A 66 -6.74 13.96 -7.91
C SER A 66 -6.81 12.81 -6.93
N MET A 67 -6.69 13.12 -5.65
CA MET A 67 -6.82 12.17 -4.55
C MET A 67 -7.97 12.60 -3.66
N ASN A 68 -8.89 11.68 -3.37
CA ASN A 68 -9.99 11.90 -2.43
C ASN A 68 -9.86 10.87 -1.29
N ILE A 69 -9.84 11.36 -0.06
CA ILE A 69 -9.82 10.54 1.14
C ILE A 69 -11.15 10.74 1.85
N GLU A 70 -11.94 9.68 1.98
CA GLU A 70 -13.19 9.70 2.72
C GLU A 70 -13.10 8.78 3.91
N ALA A 71 -13.29 9.36 5.10
CA ALA A 71 -13.15 8.66 6.35
C ALA A 71 -14.30 8.95 7.32
N THR A 72 -14.80 7.91 7.98
CA THR A 72 -15.85 7.97 9.01
C THR A 72 -15.39 7.26 10.27
N GLY A 73 -15.46 7.96 11.40
CA GLY A 73 -15.08 7.43 12.71
C GLY A 73 -15.17 8.49 13.80
N THR A 74 -14.79 8.11 15.01
CA THR A 74 -14.61 9.02 16.14
C THR A 74 -13.39 9.93 15.95
N ALA A 75 -13.27 10.98 16.75
CA ALA A 75 -12.15 11.93 16.66
C ALA A 75 -10.77 11.26 16.85
N ASP A 76 -10.66 10.30 17.78
CA ASP A 76 -9.41 9.60 18.03
C ASP A 76 -9.04 8.62 16.90
N GLN A 77 -10.05 7.94 16.34
CA GLN A 77 -9.90 7.08 15.16
C GLN A 77 -9.39 7.88 13.94
N LEU A 78 -10.05 9.01 13.65
CA LEU A 78 -9.69 9.87 12.51
C LEU A 78 -8.34 10.56 12.68
N ARG A 79 -7.89 10.86 13.92
CA ARG A 79 -6.55 11.40 14.17
C ARG A 79 -5.47 10.40 13.75
N GLY A 80 -5.65 9.12 14.08
CA GLY A 80 -4.71 8.05 13.70
C GLY A 80 -4.69 7.81 12.20
N PHE A 81 -5.86 7.74 11.56
CA PHE A 81 -5.98 7.58 10.12
C PHE A 81 -5.40 8.78 9.34
N GLY A 82 -5.72 10.00 9.78
CA GLY A 82 -5.21 11.23 9.18
C GLY A 82 -3.68 11.29 9.16
N PHE A 83 -3.00 10.86 10.23
CA PHE A 83 -1.54 10.79 10.28
C PHE A 83 -0.95 9.83 9.23
N LEU A 84 -1.57 8.66 9.03
CA LEU A 84 -1.07 7.65 8.07
C LEU A 84 -1.06 8.16 6.63
N PHE A 85 -2.10 8.90 6.22
CA PHE A 85 -2.26 9.29 4.81
C PHE A 85 -1.86 10.74 4.50
N THR A 86 -1.91 11.65 5.47
CA THR A 86 -1.48 13.04 5.26
C THR A 86 -0.06 13.29 5.76
N GLY A 87 0.31 12.75 6.93
CA GLY A 87 1.65 12.88 7.50
C GLY A 87 2.72 12.16 6.67
N ALA A 88 2.48 10.90 6.30
CA ALA A 88 3.43 10.12 5.50
C ALA A 88 3.64 10.69 4.10
N GLN A 89 2.58 11.18 3.44
CA GLN A 89 2.70 11.83 2.13
C GLN A 89 3.45 13.17 2.21
N MET A 90 3.30 13.94 3.28
CA MET A 90 4.07 15.16 3.50
C MET A 90 5.55 14.89 3.76
N SER A 91 5.90 13.81 4.47
CA SER A 91 7.30 13.38 4.62
C SER A 91 7.93 12.96 3.28
N TYR A 92 7.16 12.26 2.43
CA TYR A 92 7.60 11.90 1.08
C TYR A 92 7.78 13.14 0.18
N ALA A 93 6.82 14.07 0.19
CA ALA A 93 6.93 15.34 -0.53
C ALA A 93 8.04 16.26 0.01
N GLY A 94 8.40 16.10 1.30
CA GLY A 94 9.49 16.80 1.98
C GLY A 94 10.88 16.22 1.71
N GLY A 95 11.00 15.14 0.93
CA GLY A 95 12.28 14.57 0.52
C GLY A 95 12.98 13.66 1.54
N GLU A 96 12.27 13.18 2.56
CA GLU A 96 12.81 12.14 3.43
C GLU A 96 12.81 10.79 2.70
N ASN A 97 13.98 10.40 2.20
CA ASN A 97 14.24 9.09 1.60
C ASN A 97 14.19 8.00 2.67
N VAL A 98 12.99 7.52 3.00
CA VAL A 98 12.86 6.29 3.78
C VAL A 98 13.23 5.14 2.85
N SER A 99 14.43 4.57 3.04
CA SER A 99 14.94 3.47 2.22
C SER A 99 14.20 2.18 2.57
N TYR A 100 13.23 1.80 1.73
CA TYR A 100 12.55 0.50 1.77
C TYR A 100 13.13 -0.44 0.69
N SER A 101 14.44 -0.67 0.74
CA SER A 101 15.19 -1.36 -0.33
C SER A 101 14.61 -2.72 -0.80
N PRO A 102 13.97 -3.57 0.03
CA PRO A 102 13.38 -4.82 -0.46
C PRO A 102 12.11 -4.59 -1.29
N LEU A 103 11.24 -3.66 -0.88
CA LEU A 103 10.02 -3.29 -1.60
C LEU A 103 10.35 -2.58 -2.91
N GLN A 104 11.35 -1.69 -2.88
CA GLN A 104 11.86 -1.05 -4.07
C GLN A 104 12.39 -2.07 -5.08
N ALA A 105 13.18 -3.05 -4.62
CA ALA A 105 13.68 -4.13 -5.48
C ALA A 105 12.55 -4.94 -6.12
N LEU A 106 11.48 -5.26 -5.36
CA LEU A 106 10.29 -5.92 -5.89
C LEU A 106 9.59 -5.07 -6.97
N MET A 107 9.44 -3.77 -6.74
CA MET A 107 8.81 -2.86 -7.69
C MET A 107 9.61 -2.75 -9.00
N GLU A 108 10.94 -2.63 -8.90
CA GLU A 108 11.85 -2.56 -10.04
C GLU A 108 11.88 -3.88 -10.83
N GLN A 109 11.77 -5.01 -10.14
CA GLN A 109 11.82 -6.35 -10.74
C GLN A 109 10.43 -6.93 -11.06
N ARG A 110 9.34 -6.16 -10.90
CA ARG A 110 7.97 -6.67 -11.02
C ARG A 110 7.68 -7.37 -12.35
N SER A 111 8.31 -6.93 -13.45
CA SER A 111 8.17 -7.55 -14.79
C SER A 111 8.80 -8.94 -14.89
N HIS A 112 9.61 -9.34 -13.91
CA HIS A 112 10.27 -10.64 -13.83
C HIS A 112 9.61 -11.59 -12.82
N LEU A 113 8.60 -11.12 -12.07
CA LEU A 113 7.84 -11.95 -11.16
C LEU A 113 6.96 -12.94 -11.93
N GLN A 114 6.91 -14.17 -11.45
CA GLN A 114 6.13 -15.26 -12.06
C GLN A 114 5.47 -16.07 -10.95
N ALA A 115 4.23 -16.51 -11.21
CA ALA A 115 3.52 -17.37 -10.29
C ALA A 115 4.27 -18.70 -10.08
N GLY A 116 4.26 -19.20 -8.84
CA GLY A 116 4.92 -20.44 -8.44
C GLY A 116 6.44 -20.35 -8.22
N ASN A 117 7.03 -19.15 -8.32
CA ASN A 117 8.44 -18.92 -8.01
C ASN A 117 8.59 -18.11 -6.72
N ASP A 118 9.68 -18.38 -6.00
CA ASP A 118 10.10 -17.61 -4.82
C ASP A 118 11.32 -16.74 -5.14
N TYR A 119 11.37 -15.54 -4.56
CA TYR A 119 12.41 -14.56 -4.85
C TYR A 119 13.08 -14.09 -3.56
N ILE A 120 14.41 -14.20 -3.51
CA ILE A 120 15.20 -13.64 -2.41
C ILE A 120 15.49 -12.17 -2.69
N LEU A 121 15.25 -11.33 -1.70
CA LEU A 121 15.36 -9.88 -1.78
C LEU A 121 16.63 -9.38 -1.07
N PRO A 122 17.11 -8.18 -1.46
CA PRO A 122 18.16 -7.51 -0.71
C PRO A 122 17.81 -7.40 0.78
N GLY A 123 18.79 -7.63 1.66
CA GLY A 123 18.56 -7.65 3.11
C GLY A 123 18.11 -9.00 3.67
N GLY A 124 17.94 -10.02 2.84
CA GLY A 124 17.65 -11.40 3.28
C GLY A 124 16.16 -11.71 3.40
N GLY A 125 15.28 -10.77 3.08
CA GLY A 125 13.84 -11.02 2.93
C GLY A 125 13.53 -11.91 1.74
N SER A 126 12.31 -12.43 1.69
CA SER A 126 11.82 -13.22 0.56
C SER A 126 10.43 -12.77 0.14
N PHE A 127 10.11 -12.99 -1.13
CA PHE A 127 8.78 -12.86 -1.69
C PHE A 127 8.36 -14.20 -2.27
N GLU A 128 7.38 -14.81 -1.62
CA GLU A 128 7.04 -16.22 -1.76
C GLU A 128 5.54 -16.37 -2.11
N ASP A 129 5.14 -17.61 -2.41
CA ASP A 129 3.74 -17.99 -2.64
C ASP A 129 3.06 -17.16 -3.73
N ILE A 130 3.80 -16.86 -4.81
CA ILE A 130 3.30 -15.98 -5.86
C ILE A 130 2.19 -16.67 -6.66
N THR A 131 1.03 -16.01 -6.73
CA THR A 131 -0.15 -16.47 -7.45
C THR A 131 -0.71 -15.39 -8.35
N SER A 132 -1.33 -15.81 -9.46
CA SER A 132 -2.09 -14.90 -10.32
C SER A 132 -3.52 -14.79 -9.82
N LEU A 133 -4.06 -13.57 -9.83
CA LEU A 133 -5.43 -13.26 -9.43
C LEU A 133 -5.95 -12.02 -10.16
N GLU A 134 -7.24 -11.78 -10.09
CA GLU A 134 -7.88 -10.57 -10.59
C GLU A 134 -8.40 -9.73 -9.42
N ILE A 135 -8.06 -8.43 -9.40
CA ILE A 135 -8.53 -7.47 -8.41
C ILE A 135 -9.21 -6.31 -9.16
N ALA A 136 -10.49 -6.11 -8.91
CA ALA A 136 -11.30 -5.06 -9.57
C ALA A 136 -11.20 -5.06 -11.12
N GLY A 137 -11.12 -6.25 -11.73
CA GLY A 137 -10.96 -6.41 -13.19
C GLY A 137 -9.53 -6.27 -13.71
N VAL A 138 -8.55 -6.00 -12.85
CA VAL A 138 -7.13 -5.88 -13.19
C VAL A 138 -6.42 -7.19 -12.89
N GLN A 139 -5.70 -7.75 -13.87
CA GLN A 139 -4.86 -8.93 -13.64
C GLN A 139 -3.66 -8.53 -12.78
N CYS A 140 -3.41 -9.34 -11.75
CA CYS A 140 -2.40 -9.08 -10.74
C CYS A 140 -1.54 -10.33 -10.46
N LEU A 141 -0.35 -10.10 -9.92
CA LEU A 141 0.44 -11.09 -9.21
C LEU A 141 0.46 -10.75 -7.73
N GLN A 142 0.03 -11.67 -6.87
CA GLN A 142 0.08 -11.54 -5.42
C GLN A 142 1.15 -12.47 -4.85
N GLY A 143 1.86 -12.04 -3.82
CA GLY A 143 2.73 -12.90 -3.02
C GLY A 143 2.88 -12.36 -1.60
N GLN A 144 3.60 -13.12 -0.78
CA GLN A 144 3.86 -12.80 0.62
C GLN A 144 5.31 -12.34 0.78
N PHE A 145 5.49 -11.13 1.29
CA PHE A 145 6.78 -10.62 1.75
C PHE A 145 7.04 -11.08 3.18
N ILE A 146 8.16 -11.76 3.37
CA ILE A 146 8.66 -12.25 4.65
C ILE A 146 9.94 -11.50 4.99
N ASP A 147 9.92 -10.77 6.10
CA ASP A 147 11.09 -10.07 6.63
C ASP A 147 11.74 -10.90 7.75
N PRO A 148 12.97 -11.43 7.58
CA PRO A 148 13.63 -12.23 8.62
C PRO A 148 13.94 -11.42 9.88
N SER A 149 14.01 -10.08 9.78
CA SER A 149 14.21 -9.20 10.93
C SER A 149 12.92 -8.96 11.72
N ASN A 150 11.77 -9.33 11.17
CA ASN A 150 10.46 -9.16 11.77
C ASN A 150 9.55 -10.37 11.48
N ALA A 151 9.89 -11.52 12.07
CA ALA A 151 9.17 -12.78 11.89
C ALA A 151 7.71 -12.75 12.40
N ASP A 152 7.39 -11.80 13.28
CA ASP A 152 6.03 -11.61 13.81
C ASP A 152 5.19 -10.71 12.90
N THR A 153 5.67 -10.34 11.71
CA THR A 153 4.91 -9.58 10.72
C THR A 153 4.92 -10.30 9.38
N ARG A 154 3.77 -10.32 8.72
CA ARG A 154 3.66 -10.76 7.32
C ARG A 154 2.95 -9.70 6.49
N THR A 155 3.44 -9.49 5.28
CA THR A 155 2.84 -8.54 4.35
C THR A 155 2.50 -9.24 3.05
N THR A 156 1.22 -9.30 2.71
CA THR A 156 0.76 -9.75 1.39
C THR A 156 0.63 -8.54 0.48
N MET A 157 1.17 -8.63 -0.74
CA MET A 157 1.11 -7.56 -1.72
C MET A 157 0.67 -8.09 -3.07
N ALA A 158 -0.11 -7.29 -3.82
CA ALA A 158 -0.39 -7.55 -5.22
C ALA A 158 0.14 -6.43 -6.12
N PHE A 159 0.64 -6.82 -7.29
CA PHE A 159 1.14 -5.95 -8.35
C PHE A 159 0.25 -6.12 -9.58
N SER A 160 -0.25 -5.02 -10.14
CA SER A 160 -0.93 -5.07 -11.43
C SER A 160 0.04 -5.45 -12.57
N ILE A 161 -0.44 -6.29 -13.48
CA ILE A 161 0.31 -6.75 -14.67
C ILE A 161 -0.38 -6.40 -15.99
N SER A 162 -1.71 -6.23 -16.01
CA SER A 162 -2.45 -5.88 -17.24
C SER A 162 -2.58 -4.38 -17.46
N ASP A 163 -2.82 -3.63 -16.39
CA ASP A 163 -3.20 -2.21 -16.46
C ASP A 163 -2.38 -1.37 -15.48
N PRO A 164 -2.12 -0.08 -15.80
CA PRO A 164 -1.45 0.83 -14.89
C PRO A 164 -2.36 1.12 -13.70
N VAL A 165 -1.88 0.82 -12.50
CA VAL A 165 -2.53 1.12 -11.22
C VAL A 165 -1.58 2.00 -10.40
N TYR A 166 -2.11 3.08 -9.82
CA TYR A 166 -1.26 4.09 -9.18
C TYR A 166 -0.63 3.57 -7.91
N MET A 167 -1.36 2.80 -7.09
CA MET A 167 -0.84 2.14 -5.90
C MET A 167 -0.98 0.63 -6.04
N PHE A 168 -0.33 -0.16 -5.17
CA PHE A 168 -0.52 -1.61 -5.15
C PHE A 168 -2.02 -1.98 -5.05
N PRO A 169 -2.54 -2.83 -5.96
CA PRO A 169 -3.92 -3.34 -5.89
C PRO A 169 -4.27 -3.97 -4.55
N LEU A 170 -3.30 -4.55 -3.85
CA LEU A 170 -3.47 -5.07 -2.50
C LEU A 170 -2.21 -4.80 -1.67
N VAL A 171 -2.42 -4.32 -0.44
CA VAL A 171 -1.47 -4.43 0.66
C VAL A 171 -2.22 -4.92 1.88
N HIS A 172 -1.79 -6.04 2.45
CA HIS A 172 -2.40 -6.63 3.64
C HIS A 172 -1.30 -6.98 4.63
N VAL A 173 -1.29 -6.28 5.76
CA VAL A 173 -0.31 -6.43 6.83
C VAL A 173 -0.97 -7.12 8.00
N GLU A 174 -0.31 -8.15 8.52
CA GLU A 174 -0.73 -8.88 9.70
C GLU A 174 0.43 -9.02 10.68
N GLU A 175 0.10 -8.96 11.97
CA GLU A 175 1.04 -9.19 13.06
C GLU A 175 0.65 -10.44 13.85
N LEU A 176 1.64 -11.23 14.26
CA LEU A 176 1.45 -12.38 15.12
C LEU A 176 1.31 -11.90 16.57
N ARG A 177 0.13 -12.05 17.15
CA ARG A 177 -0.17 -11.70 18.54
C ARG A 177 -0.86 -12.87 19.20
N ASP A 178 -0.33 -13.31 20.34
CA ASP A 178 -0.87 -14.46 21.10
C ASP A 178 -1.05 -15.73 20.24
N GLY A 179 -0.15 -15.95 19.27
CA GLY A 179 -0.20 -17.09 18.35
C GLY A 179 -1.23 -16.98 17.23
N GLN A 180 -1.88 -15.82 17.07
CA GLN A 180 -2.84 -15.55 16.00
C GLN A 180 -2.37 -14.40 15.12
N TRP A 181 -2.55 -14.53 13.80
CA TRP A 181 -2.32 -13.44 12.87
C TRP A 181 -3.49 -12.46 12.95
N VAL A 182 -3.19 -11.21 13.28
CA VAL A 182 -4.16 -10.12 13.40
C VAL A 182 -3.91 -9.11 12.29
N THR A 183 -4.93 -8.81 11.50
CA THR A 183 -4.84 -7.78 10.45
C THR A 183 -4.71 -6.40 11.06
N THR A 184 -3.59 -5.73 10.81
CA THR A 184 -3.34 -4.36 11.27
C THR A 184 -3.71 -3.33 10.21
N LEU A 185 -3.53 -3.69 8.93
CA LEU A 185 -3.88 -2.88 7.77
C LEU A 185 -4.27 -3.78 6.60
N LYS A 186 -5.35 -3.44 5.91
CA LYS A 186 -5.68 -3.99 4.59
C LYS A 186 -6.10 -2.83 3.69
N MET A 187 -5.46 -2.71 2.54
CA MET A 187 -5.82 -1.77 1.48
C MET A 187 -6.01 -2.58 0.21
N GLU A 188 -7.19 -2.50 -0.39
CA GLU A 188 -7.56 -3.29 -1.57
C GLU A 188 -8.24 -2.41 -2.61
N LEU A 189 -7.83 -2.54 -3.87
CA LEU A 189 -8.47 -1.91 -5.01
C LEU A 189 -9.85 -2.54 -5.22
N THR A 190 -10.89 -1.74 -5.10
CA THR A 190 -12.28 -2.18 -5.22
C THR A 190 -12.94 -1.71 -6.51
N THR A 191 -12.39 -0.67 -7.14
CA THR A 191 -12.85 -0.18 -8.43
C THR A 191 -11.66 0.22 -9.27
N TYR A 192 -11.64 -0.24 -10.51
CA TYR A 192 -10.76 0.25 -11.57
C TYR A 192 -11.62 0.58 -12.79
N SER A 193 -11.41 1.74 -13.38
CA SER A 193 -12.03 2.07 -14.67
C SER A 193 -11.15 2.99 -15.49
N PHE A 194 -11.19 2.81 -16.80
CA PHE A 194 -10.54 3.67 -17.77
C PHE A 194 -11.57 4.21 -18.77
N THR A 195 -11.54 5.52 -19.00
CA THR A 195 -12.35 6.22 -20.00
C THR A 195 -11.43 6.90 -21.01
N PRO A 196 -11.46 6.52 -22.30
CA PRO A 196 -10.65 7.17 -23.32
C PRO A 196 -11.08 8.64 -23.52
N PRO A 197 -10.23 9.50 -24.11
CA PRO A 197 -10.58 10.89 -24.39
C PRO A 197 -11.77 10.96 -25.36
N GLU A 198 -12.65 11.95 -25.17
CA GLU A 198 -13.68 12.28 -26.17
C GLU A 198 -12.99 12.69 -27.48
N ARG A 199 -13.48 12.15 -28.60
CA ARG A 199 -12.95 12.40 -29.95
C ARG A 199 -13.38 13.75 -30.51
#